data_AF-A0A7S3W2X0-F1
#
_entry.id   AF-A0A7S3W2X0-F1
#
_cell.length_a   1.000
_cell.length_b   1.000
_cell.length_c   1.000
_cell.angle_alpha   90.00
_cell.angle_beta   90.00
_cell.angle_gamma   90.00
#
_symmetry.space_group_name_H-M   'P 1'
#
loop_
_entity.id
_entity.type
_entity.pdbx_description
1 polymer ?
#
loop_
_entity_poly.entity_id
_entity_poly.type
_entity_poly.pdbx_seq_one_letter_code
_entity_poly.pdbx_strand_id
1 'polypeptide(L)'
;IFAKQTDYKGHKDLAEKYDISINKLRDMKQLPPGWEVEDLVGTDAKDKMFGKVDLVDATLKAKFQKLFDSTRQSIVTRDRKGGMPKGYTVEKIVEVRNAESWDSYSKRKGEIIPACKLRK
;
A
#
# COMPACT_ATOMS: atom_id res chain seq x y z
N ILE A 1 30.42 9.49 0.36
CA ILE A 1 31.07 8.15 0.40
C ILE A 1 30.04 7.17 -0.13
N PHE A 2 30.09 6.85 -1.42
CA PHE A 2 29.16 5.88 -2.02
C PHE A 2 29.59 4.50 -1.54
N ALA A 3 28.75 3.83 -0.74
CA ALA A 3 28.96 2.43 -0.43
C ALA A 3 28.98 1.67 -1.75
N LYS A 4 30.10 1.02 -2.08
CA LYS A 4 30.16 0.07 -3.20
C LYS A 4 29.06 -0.96 -2.95
N GLN A 5 28.03 -0.99 -3.79
CA GLN A 5 27.10 -2.12 -3.86
C GLN A 5 27.95 -3.34 -4.21
N THR A 6 28.36 -4.10 -3.20
CA THR A 6 28.97 -5.41 -3.40
C THR A 6 27.92 -6.29 -4.04
N ASP A 7 28.20 -6.75 -5.26
CA ASP A 7 27.33 -7.65 -6.01
C ASP A 7 27.29 -9.02 -5.32
N TYR A 8 26.41 -9.13 -4.32
CA TYR A 8 26.26 -10.31 -3.47
C TYR A 8 25.81 -11.55 -4.26
N LYS A 9 25.30 -11.35 -5.49
CA LYS A 9 24.91 -12.43 -6.40
C LYS A 9 26.10 -13.25 -6.91
N GLY A 10 27.33 -12.75 -6.79
CA GLY A 10 28.54 -13.50 -7.13
C GLY A 10 28.93 -14.58 -6.12
N HIS A 11 28.35 -14.56 -4.91
CA HIS A 11 28.68 -15.47 -3.83
C HIS A 11 27.43 -16.25 -3.38
N LYS A 12 27.38 -17.56 -3.68
CA LYS A 12 26.23 -18.43 -3.37
C LYS A 12 25.77 -18.34 -1.91
N ASP A 13 26.71 -18.39 -0.97
CA ASP A 13 26.41 -18.37 0.46
C ASP A 13 25.81 -17.04 0.95
N LEU A 14 26.16 -15.93 0.30
CA LEU A 14 25.62 -14.60 0.63
C LEU A 14 24.21 -14.43 0.05
N ALA A 15 23.99 -14.93 -1.18
CA ALA A 15 22.67 -14.92 -1.80
C ALA A 15 21.66 -15.74 -0.98
N GLU A 16 22.03 -16.94 -0.52
CA GLU A 16 21.14 -17.78 0.29
C GLU A 16 20.78 -17.12 1.64
N LYS A 17 21.75 -16.52 2.32
CA LYS A 17 21.50 -15.78 3.57
C LYS A 17 20.61 -14.56 3.35
N TYR A 18 20.77 -13.87 2.21
CA TYR A 18 19.93 -12.75 1.83
C TYR A 18 18.47 -13.20 1.64
N ASP A 19 18.24 -14.25 0.87
CA ASP A 19 16.89 -14.78 0.60
C ASP A 19 16.18 -15.25 1.88
N ILE A 20 16.89 -15.96 2.76
CA ILE A 20 16.36 -16.36 4.08
C ILE A 20 15.96 -15.13 4.91
N SER A 21 16.77 -14.08 4.87
CA SER A 21 16.53 -12.86 5.64
C SER A 21 15.33 -12.06 5.11
N ILE A 22 15.18 -11.96 3.78
CA ILE A 22 14.03 -11.31 3.13
C ILE A 22 12.74 -12.05 3.44
N ASN A 23 12.73 -13.38 3.36
CA ASN A 23 11.56 -14.19 3.69
C ASN A 23 11.14 -14.02 5.15
N LYS A 24 12.10 -14.09 6.08
CA LYS A 24 11.83 -13.81 7.51
C LYS A 24 11.24 -12.42 7.71
N LEU A 25 11.73 -11.42 6.99
CA LEU A 25 11.27 -10.05 7.09
C LEU A 25 9.84 -9.86 6.55
N ARG A 26 9.52 -10.53 5.44
CA ARG A 26 8.14 -10.61 4.90
C ARG A 26 7.19 -11.21 5.91
N ASP A 27 7.58 -12.33 6.53
CA ASP A 27 6.77 -13.03 7.52
C ASP A 27 6.55 -12.18 8.78
N MET A 28 7.61 -11.56 9.30
CA MET A 28 7.53 -10.71 10.50
C MET A 28 6.64 -9.49 10.31
N LYS A 29 6.58 -8.92 9.11
CA LYS A 29 5.78 -7.72 8.79
C LYS A 29 4.45 -8.04 8.12
N GLN A 30 4.13 -9.33 7.91
CA GLN A 30 2.92 -9.80 7.25
C GLN A 30 2.66 -9.07 5.92
N LEU A 31 3.71 -8.85 5.14
CA LEU A 31 3.62 -8.05 3.92
C LEU A 31 2.66 -8.70 2.90
N PRO A 32 1.85 -7.91 2.19
CA PRO A 32 0.98 -8.44 1.13
C PRO A 32 1.80 -9.05 -0.02
N PRO A 33 1.21 -10.01 -0.77
CA PRO A 33 1.79 -10.46 -2.03
C PRO A 33 1.90 -9.28 -3.01
N GLY A 34 3.07 -9.11 -3.63
CA GLY A 34 3.38 -8.02 -4.55
C GLY A 34 4.08 -6.81 -3.92
N TRP A 35 4.32 -6.83 -2.60
CA TRP A 35 5.22 -5.88 -1.93
C TRP A 35 6.61 -6.49 -1.80
N GLU A 36 7.47 -6.20 -2.76
CA GLU A 36 8.89 -6.58 -2.68
C GLU A 36 9.57 -5.72 -1.61
N VAL A 37 10.38 -6.35 -0.75
CA VAL A 37 11.03 -5.68 0.38
C VAL A 37 12.05 -4.67 -0.14
N GLU A 38 12.69 -5.01 -1.26
CA GLU A 38 13.63 -4.19 -2.01
C GLU A 38 13.00 -2.84 -2.43
N ASP A 39 11.73 -2.83 -2.81
CA ASP A 39 11.01 -1.63 -3.22
C ASP A 39 10.60 -0.73 -2.04
N LEU A 40 10.59 -1.30 -0.82
CA LEU A 40 10.14 -0.64 0.40
C LEU A 40 11.30 -0.13 1.27
N VAL A 41 12.45 -0.77 1.18
CA VAL A 41 13.68 -0.33 1.82
C VAL A 41 14.31 0.70 0.88
N GLY A 42 13.99 1.97 1.09
CA GLY A 42 14.59 3.07 0.34
C GLY A 42 16.12 3.06 0.43
N THR A 43 16.78 3.90 -0.38
CA THR A 43 18.25 4.06 -0.38
C THR A 43 18.82 4.42 1.00
N ASP A 44 17.99 5.03 1.85
CA ASP A 44 18.29 5.29 3.24
C ASP A 44 17.59 4.24 4.12
N ALA A 45 18.28 3.13 4.40
CA ALA A 45 17.84 2.06 5.29
C ALA A 45 17.60 2.48 6.77
N LYS A 46 17.55 3.78 7.05
CA LYS A 46 17.23 4.38 8.35
C LYS A 46 15.73 4.61 8.54
N ASP A 47 14.97 4.74 7.46
CA ASP A 47 13.54 5.05 7.53
C ASP A 47 12.64 3.84 7.32
N LYS A 48 11.44 3.96 7.92
CA LYS A 48 10.35 2.99 7.89
C LYS A 48 10.11 2.46 6.48
N MET A 49 9.88 1.15 6.34
CA MET A 49 9.54 0.50 5.07
C MET A 49 8.32 1.15 4.43
N PHE A 50 8.58 1.99 3.43
CA PHE A 50 7.62 2.90 2.87
C PHE A 50 7.90 3.14 1.39
N GLY A 51 6.89 2.92 0.55
CA GLY A 51 6.92 3.19 -0.88
C GLY A 51 5.69 3.98 -1.32
N LYS A 52 5.88 4.88 -2.28
CA LYS A 52 4.79 5.50 -3.04
C LYS A 52 5.02 5.22 -4.51
N VAL A 53 4.03 4.61 -5.16
CA VAL A 53 4.08 4.33 -6.59
C VAL A 53 2.95 5.06 -7.28
N ASP A 54 3.29 5.92 -8.23
CA ASP A 54 2.31 6.61 -9.05
C ASP A 54 1.75 5.65 -10.11
N LEU A 55 0.43 5.43 -10.10
CA LEU A 55 -0.22 4.53 -11.05
C LEU A 55 -0.75 5.36 -12.23
N VAL A 56 0.01 5.39 -13.33
CA VAL A 56 -0.26 6.24 -14.51
C VAL A 56 -1.17 5.56 -15.55
N ASP A 57 -1.60 4.32 -15.32
CA ASP A 57 -2.45 3.57 -16.25
C ASP A 57 -3.83 4.23 -16.44
N ALA A 58 -4.12 4.62 -17.68
CA ALA A 58 -5.38 5.23 -18.08
C ALA A 58 -6.60 4.31 -17.87
N THR A 59 -6.43 2.99 -18.04
CA THR A 59 -7.52 2.03 -17.82
C THR A 59 -7.87 1.91 -16.35
N LEU A 60 -6.86 1.92 -15.48
CA LEU A 60 -7.04 1.96 -14.03
C LEU A 60 -7.71 3.27 -13.60
N LYS A 61 -7.27 4.40 -14.16
CA LYS A 61 -7.87 5.71 -13.91
C LYS A 61 -9.37 5.73 -14.25
N ALA A 62 -9.77 5.14 -15.37
CA ALA A 62 -11.17 5.03 -15.75
C ALA A 62 -11.99 4.18 -14.75
N LYS A 63 -11.42 3.08 -14.22
CA LYS A 63 -12.08 2.26 -13.20
C LYS A 63 -12.28 3.03 -11.89
N PHE A 64 -11.28 3.79 -11.44
CA PHE A 64 -11.42 4.64 -10.27
C PHE A 64 -12.45 5.75 -10.49
N GLN A 65 -12.47 6.39 -11.66
CA GLN A 65 -13.50 7.37 -11.98
C GLN A 65 -14.90 6.76 -11.88
N LYS A 66 -15.11 5.57 -12.46
CA LYS A 66 -16.36 4.82 -12.36
C LYS A 66 -16.76 4.53 -10.90
N LEU A 67 -15.80 4.24 -10.02
CA LEU A 67 -16.06 4.03 -8.59
C LEU A 67 -16.58 5.31 -7.92
N PHE A 68 -15.93 6.46 -8.15
CA PHE A 68 -16.39 7.75 -7.64
C PHE A 68 -17.77 8.14 -8.18
N ASP A 69 -18.00 7.90 -9.48
CA ASP A 69 -19.29 8.18 -10.10
C ASP A 69 -20.41 7.31 -9.52
N SER A 70 -20.11 6.05 -9.21
CA SER A 70 -21.07 5.10 -8.63
C SER A 70 -21.45 5.39 -7.19
N THR A 71 -20.53 5.95 -6.40
CA THR A 71 -20.76 6.30 -4.99
C THR A 71 -21.34 7.70 -4.83
N ARG A 72 -21.55 8.43 -5.93
CA ARG A 72 -22.12 9.77 -5.93
C ARG A 72 -23.57 9.74 -5.47
N GLN A 73 -23.82 10.34 -4.31
CA GLN A 73 -25.17 10.63 -3.83
C GLN A 73 -25.48 12.12 -4.01
N SER A 74 -26.54 12.40 -4.75
CA SER A 74 -27.04 13.77 -4.92
C SER A 74 -27.97 14.11 -3.76
N ILE A 75 -27.40 14.66 -2.68
CA ILE A 75 -28.18 15.10 -1.51
C ILE A 75 -28.18 16.63 -1.49
N VAL A 76 -29.37 17.22 -1.62
CA VAL A 76 -29.59 18.65 -1.42
C VAL A 76 -30.04 18.85 0.01
N THR A 77 -29.29 19.63 0.78
CA THR A 77 -29.78 20.16 2.06
C THR A 77 -30.48 21.50 1.81
N ARG A 78 -31.56 21.74 2.57
CA ARG A 78 -32.44 22.92 2.45
C ARG A 78 -31.68 24.25 2.47
N ASP A 79 -30.56 24.30 3.19
CA ASP A 79 -29.81 25.53 3.43
C ASP A 79 -28.68 25.78 2.40
N ARG A 80 -28.54 24.91 1.39
CA ARG A 80 -27.50 25.07 0.37
C ARG A 80 -27.79 26.26 -0.54
N LYS A 81 -26.97 27.30 -0.44
CA LYS A 81 -26.92 28.39 -1.42
C LYS A 81 -25.89 28.06 -2.50
N GLY A 82 -26.30 28.00 -3.77
CA GLY A 82 -25.42 27.85 -4.93
C GLY A 82 -25.61 26.54 -5.73
N GLY A 83 -24.84 26.40 -6.81
CA GLY A 83 -24.92 25.27 -7.74
C GLY A 83 -24.47 23.94 -7.13
N MET A 84 -25.10 22.84 -7.55
CA MET A 84 -24.72 21.49 -7.15
C MET A 84 -23.44 21.04 -7.88
N PRO A 85 -22.41 20.55 -7.17
CA PRO A 85 -21.23 19.94 -7.76
C PRO A 85 -21.64 18.72 -8.58
N LYS A 86 -21.11 18.63 -9.80
CA LYS A 86 -21.44 17.53 -10.71
C LYS A 86 -20.82 16.19 -10.28
N GLY A 87 -19.71 16.23 -9.54
CA GLY A 87 -19.00 15.05 -9.04
C GLY A 87 -17.53 15.33 -8.78
N TYR A 88 -16.78 14.28 -8.48
CA TYR A 88 -15.32 14.33 -8.36
C TYR A 88 -14.68 13.89 -9.67
N THR A 89 -13.54 14.50 -10.01
CA THR A 89 -12.70 14.07 -11.12
C THR A 89 -11.41 13.50 -10.56
N VAL A 90 -11.07 12.27 -10.95
CA VAL A 90 -9.82 11.63 -10.52
C VAL A 90 -8.66 12.29 -11.24
N GLU A 91 -7.78 12.94 -10.48
CA GLU A 91 -6.57 13.58 -11.01
C GLU A 91 -5.39 12.60 -11.03
N LYS A 92 -5.06 12.05 -9.85
CA LYS A 92 -3.91 11.20 -9.60
C LYS A 92 -4.30 9.97 -8.77
N ILE A 93 -3.65 8.84 -9.07
CA ILE A 93 -3.76 7.60 -8.28
C ILE A 93 -2.37 7.25 -7.79
N VAL A 94 -2.24 7.03 -6.48
CA VAL A 94 -0.98 6.68 -5.84
C VAL A 94 -1.20 5.44 -5.00
N GLU A 95 -0.41 4.39 -5.26
CA GLU A 95 -0.30 3.26 -4.37
C GLU A 95 0.63 3.65 -3.22
N VAL A 96 0.12 3.59 -1.99
CA VAL A 96 0.90 3.84 -0.78
C VAL A 96 1.18 2.52 -0.11
N ARG A 97 2.45 2.16 -0.03
CA ARG A 97 2.92 0.96 0.64
C ARG A 97 3.58 1.34 1.96
N ASN A 98 2.97 0.99 3.08
CA ASN A 98 3.51 1.29 4.41
C ASN A 98 3.44 0.03 5.27
N ALA A 99 4.59 -0.59 5.52
CA ALA A 99 4.65 -1.86 6.23
C ALA A 99 4.19 -1.75 7.69
N GLU A 100 4.47 -0.64 8.37
CA GLU A 100 4.10 -0.44 9.78
C GLU A 100 2.57 -0.27 9.93
N SER A 101 1.98 0.53 9.04
CA SER A 101 0.52 0.70 9.00
C SER A 101 -0.16 -0.60 8.60
N TRP A 102 0.43 -1.38 7.69
CA TRP A 102 -0.11 -2.67 7.28
C TRP A 102 -0.05 -3.73 8.38
N ASP A 103 1.06 -3.83 9.11
CA ASP A 103 1.24 -4.77 10.23
C ASP A 103 0.20 -4.49 11.34
N SER A 104 0.07 -3.22 11.74
CA SER A 104 -0.93 -2.82 12.73
C SER A 104 -2.37 -3.09 12.28
N TYR A 105 -2.69 -2.81 11.00
CA TYR A 105 -3.99 -3.15 10.41
C TYR A 105 -4.24 -4.65 10.40
N SER A 106 -3.26 -5.46 10.00
CA SER A 106 -3.39 -6.92 9.86
C SER A 106 -3.61 -7.59 11.22
N LYS A 107 -2.86 -7.19 12.24
CA LYS A 107 -3.07 -7.62 13.63
C LYS A 107 -4.49 -7.31 14.09
N ARG A 108 -4.93 -6.06 13.91
CA ARG A 108 -6.26 -5.63 14.35
C ARG A 108 -7.38 -6.34 13.59
N LYS A 109 -7.23 -6.54 12.29
CA LYS A 109 -8.16 -7.33 11.46
C LYS A 109 -8.27 -8.77 11.98
N GLY A 110 -7.15 -9.38 12.38
CA GLY A 110 -7.10 -10.70 12.99
C GLY A 110 -7.85 -10.82 14.31
N GLU A 111 -7.91 -9.76 15.11
CA GLU A 111 -8.68 -9.71 16.37
C GLU A 111 -10.18 -9.50 16.12
N ILE A 112 -10.53 -8.60 15.20
CA ILE A 112 -11.92 -8.19 14.96
C ILE A 112 -12.74 -9.30 14.29
N ILE A 113 -12.18 -9.99 13.28
CA ILE A 113 -12.94 -11.00 12.53
C ILE A 113 -13.47 -12.12 13.45
N PRO A 114 -12.66 -12.72 14.34
CA PRO A 114 -13.15 -13.68 15.33
C PRO A 114 -14.16 -13.06 16.29
N ALA A 115 -13.91 -11.85 16.80
CA ALA A 115 -14.82 -11.17 17.71
C ALA A 115 -16.22 -10.92 17.10
N CYS A 116 -16.28 -10.60 15.81
CA CYS A 116 -17.53 -10.44 15.07
C CYS A 116 -18.24 -11.79 14.81
N LYS A 117 -17.51 -12.89 14.67
CA LYS A 117 -18.09 -14.24 14.53
C LYS A 117 -18.65 -14.77 15.84
N LEU A 118 -18.05 -14.41 16.97
CA LEU A 118 -18.49 -14.80 18.32
C LEU A 118 -19.72 -14.00 18.82
N ARG A 119 -20.04 -12.88 18.17
CA ARG A 119 -21.19 -12.02 18.50
C ARG A 119 -22.43 -12.27 17.64
N LYS A 120 -22.38 -13.24 16.73
CA LYS A 120 -23.53 -13.72 15.95
C LYS A 120 -24.04 -15.01 16.57
#